data_AF-A0A7K9J4E3-F1
#
_entry.id   AF-A0A7K9J4E3-F1
#
_cell.length_a   1.000
_cell.length_b   1.000
_cell.length_c   1.000
_cell.angle_alpha   90.00
_cell.angle_beta   90.00
_cell.angle_gamma   90.00
#
_symmetry.space_group_name_H-M   'P 1'
#
loop_
_entity.id
_entity.type
_entity.pdbx_description
1 polymer ?
#
loop_
_entity_poly.entity_id
_entity_poly.type
_entity_poly.pdbx_seq_one_letter_code
_entity_poly.pdbx_strand_id
1 'polypeptide(L)'
;SVLQNGDVCISILHPPVDDPQSGELPSERWNPTQNVRTILLSVISLLNEPNTFSPANVDASVMFRKWRDSKGKDKEYAEIIRKQVLATKAEAEKDGVKVPTTLAEYCIKTKVPSNDNSSD
;
A
#
# COMPACT_ATOMS: atom_id res chain seq x y z
N SER A 1 4.30 4.23 -6.74
CA SER A 1 3.02 4.49 -7.42
C SER A 1 2.48 3.15 -7.91
N VAL A 2 1.17 2.95 -8.05
CA VAL A 2 0.60 1.65 -8.44
C VAL A 2 0.27 1.66 -9.94
N LEU A 3 0.76 0.66 -10.68
CA LEU A 3 0.50 0.44 -12.10
C LEU A 3 -0.89 -0.17 -12.32
N GLN A 4 -1.41 -0.09 -13.54
CA GLN A 4 -2.74 -0.63 -13.88
C GLN A 4 -2.83 -2.17 -13.75
N ASN A 5 -1.70 -2.86 -13.83
CA ASN A 5 -1.60 -4.31 -13.63
C ASN A 5 -1.49 -4.72 -12.16
N GLY A 6 -1.49 -3.75 -11.23
CA GLY A 6 -1.37 -3.99 -9.78
C GLY A 6 0.07 -3.92 -9.24
N ASP A 7 1.08 -3.77 -10.11
CA ASP A 7 2.46 -3.68 -9.67
C ASP A 7 2.74 -2.36 -8.93
N VAL A 8 3.49 -2.45 -7.84
CA VAL A 8 3.88 -1.29 -7.06
C VAL A 8 5.25 -0.82 -7.53
N CYS A 9 5.30 0.35 -8.17
CA CYS A 9 6.52 1.04 -8.52
C CYS A 9 7.07 1.75 -7.27
N ILE A 10 8.03 1.11 -6.61
CA ILE A 10 8.87 1.66 -5.55
C ILE A 10 10.33 1.45 -5.95
N SER A 11 11.16 2.47 -5.77
CA SER A 11 12.58 2.45 -6.12
C SER A 11 13.34 1.28 -5.47
N ILE A 12 12.88 0.82 -4.30
CA ILE A 12 13.47 -0.33 -3.58
C ILE A 12 13.24 -1.69 -4.26
N LEU A 13 12.36 -1.81 -5.24
CA LEU A 13 12.15 -3.05 -6.01
C LEU A 13 12.90 -3.05 -7.34
N HIS A 14 13.52 -1.93 -7.72
CA HIS A 14 14.36 -1.89 -8.91
C HIS A 14 15.77 -2.41 -8.59
N PRO A 15 16.37 -3.20 -9.50
CA PRO A 15 17.78 -3.59 -9.37
C PRO A 15 18.65 -2.33 -9.32
N PRO A 16 19.79 -2.36 -8.61
CA PRO A 16 20.69 -1.22 -8.53
C PRO A 16 21.20 -0.89 -9.94
N VAL A 17 20.87 0.30 -10.44
CA VAL A 17 21.46 0.86 -11.66
C VAL A 17 22.55 1.81 -11.22
N ASP A 18 23.83 1.44 -11.29
CA ASP A 18 24.95 2.33 -10.94
C ASP A 18 24.96 3.55 -11.89
N ASP A 19 24.09 4.52 -11.59
CA ASP A 19 23.96 5.80 -12.25
C ASP A 19 24.28 6.88 -11.20
N PRO A 20 25.53 7.38 -11.20
CA PRO A 20 25.99 8.44 -10.32
C PRO A 20 25.18 9.73 -10.42
N GLN A 21 24.36 9.88 -11.48
CA GLN A 21 23.58 11.08 -11.77
C GLN A 21 22.14 11.00 -11.28
N SER A 22 21.70 9.84 -10.78
CA SER A 22 20.32 9.61 -10.31
C SER A 22 19.99 10.33 -8.99
N GLY A 23 20.99 10.57 -8.13
CA GLY A 23 20.79 11.20 -6.82
C GLY A 23 20.05 10.32 -5.79
N GLU A 24 19.85 9.04 -6.07
CA GLU A 24 19.12 8.10 -5.21
C GLU A 24 20.01 7.53 -4.09
N LEU A 25 19.49 7.47 -2.86
CA LEU A 25 20.20 6.88 -1.72
C LEU A 25 20.22 5.33 -1.84
N PRO A 26 21.27 4.65 -1.34
CA PRO A 26 21.31 3.18 -1.31
C PRO A 26 20.15 2.52 -0.54
N SER A 27 19.56 3.26 0.41
CA SER A 27 18.36 2.85 1.16
C SER A 27 17.08 2.92 0.33
N GLU A 28 17.08 3.67 -0.77
CA GLU A 28 15.97 3.82 -1.70
C GLU A 28 16.00 2.76 -2.80
N ARG A 29 16.93 1.80 -2.75
CA ARG A 29 17.11 0.72 -3.72
C ARG A 29 17.16 -0.66 -3.07
N TRP A 30 16.91 -1.70 -3.87
CA TRP A 30 17.04 -3.08 -3.37
C TRP A 30 18.48 -3.36 -2.95
N ASN A 31 18.66 -3.84 -1.72
CA ASN A 31 19.95 -4.31 -1.25
C ASN A 31 19.75 -5.49 -0.27
N PRO A 32 20.77 -6.35 -0.05
CA PRO A 32 20.63 -7.54 0.79
C PRO A 32 20.28 -7.28 2.27
N THR A 33 20.29 -6.02 2.72
CA THR A 33 19.88 -5.65 4.09
C THR A 33 18.39 -5.32 4.20
N GLN A 34 17.69 -5.14 3.07
CA GLN A 34 16.24 -4.97 3.02
C GLN A 34 15.53 -6.27 3.35
N ASN A 35 14.39 -6.19 4.03
CA ASN A 35 13.59 -7.34 4.42
C ASN A 35 12.11 -7.08 4.12
N VAL A 36 11.27 -8.13 4.17
CA VAL A 36 9.85 -8.01 3.87
C VAL A 36 9.15 -6.96 4.74
N ARG A 37 9.60 -6.78 6.00
CA ARG A 37 9.07 -5.75 6.90
C ARG A 37 9.35 -4.34 6.38
N THR A 38 10.55 -4.04 5.88
CA THR A 38 10.85 -2.71 5.31
C THR A 38 10.06 -2.44 4.04
N ILE A 39 9.87 -3.45 3.19
CA ILE A 39 9.01 -3.35 2.00
C ILE A 39 7.57 -2.99 2.39
N LEU A 40 6.97 -3.70 3.35
CA LEU A 40 5.60 -3.44 3.79
C LEU A 40 5.42 -2.04 4.36
N LEU A 41 6.40 -1.53 5.12
CA LEU A 41 6.39 -0.17 5.63
C LEU A 41 6.46 0.86 4.49
N SER A 42 7.31 0.64 3.48
CA SER A 42 7.39 1.50 2.30
C SER A 42 6.08 1.53 1.50
N VAL A 43 5.37 0.39 1.39
CA VAL A 43 4.05 0.33 0.74
C VAL A 43 3.02 1.16 1.51
N ILE A 44 2.99 1.06 2.85
CA ILE A 44 2.11 1.88 3.69
C ILE A 44 2.40 3.38 3.50
N SER A 45 3.68 3.78 3.50
CA SER A 45 4.08 5.16 3.25
C SER A 45 3.62 5.65 1.87
N LEU A 46 3.76 4.82 0.84
CA LEU A 46 3.34 5.18 -0.52
C LEU A 46 1.83 5.33 -0.68
N LEU A 47 1.03 4.54 0.04
CA LEU A 47 -0.43 4.67 0.04
C LEU A 47 -0.90 5.93 0.76
N ASN A 48 -0.18 6.36 1.80
CA ASN A 48 -0.47 7.61 2.52
C ASN A 48 -0.04 8.85 1.73
N GLU A 49 1.11 8.78 1.04
CA GLU A 49 1.66 9.88 0.24
C GLU A 49 1.89 9.43 -1.22
N PRO A 50 0.85 9.48 -2.07
CA PRO A 50 0.99 9.08 -3.46
C PRO A 50 2.04 9.91 -4.20
N ASN A 51 3.02 9.24 -4.83
CA ASN A 51 4.00 9.92 -5.68
C ASN A 51 3.30 10.48 -6.94
N THR A 52 3.20 11.82 -7.00
CA THR A 52 2.61 12.56 -8.12
C THR A 52 3.65 13.12 -9.10
N PHE A 53 4.94 13.08 -8.75
CA PHE A 53 6.04 13.52 -9.60
C PHE A 53 6.40 12.49 -10.68
N SER A 54 6.31 11.20 -10.36
CA SER A 54 6.47 10.10 -11.32
C SER A 54 5.33 9.07 -11.16
N PRO A 55 4.15 9.39 -11.73
CA PRO A 55 2.98 8.54 -11.55
C PRO A 55 3.02 7.32 -12.46
N ALA A 56 2.92 6.13 -11.86
CA ALA A 56 2.69 4.88 -12.58
C ALA A 56 1.31 4.83 -13.29
N ASN A 57 0.33 5.56 -12.76
CA ASN A 57 -0.97 5.77 -13.37
C ASN A 57 -1.24 7.29 -13.44
N VAL A 58 -1.11 7.84 -14.65
CA VAL A 58 -1.25 9.29 -14.89
C VAL A 58 -2.65 9.76 -14.54
N ASP A 59 -3.69 9.02 -14.92
CA ASP A 59 -5.08 9.39 -14.68
C ASP A 59 -5.39 9.44 -13.18
N ALA A 60 -4.97 8.42 -12.43
CA ALA A 60 -5.14 8.39 -10.99
C ALA A 60 -4.38 9.54 -10.30
N SER A 61 -3.18 9.89 -10.79
CA SER A 61 -2.40 11.02 -10.28
C SER A 61 -3.06 12.38 -10.57
N VAL A 62 -3.71 12.54 -11.72
CA VAL A 62 -4.47 13.76 -12.04
C VAL A 62 -5.72 13.85 -11.15
N MET A 63 -6.47 12.77 -10.98
CA MET A 63 -7.64 12.72 -10.10
C MET A 63 -7.27 13.02 -8.65
N PHE A 64 -6.18 12.44 -8.14
CA PHE A 64 -5.69 12.71 -6.79
C PHE A 64 -5.31 14.18 -6.60
N ARG A 65 -4.60 14.77 -7.56
CA ARG A 65 -4.25 16.21 -7.52
C ARG A 65 -5.49 17.10 -7.50
N LYS A 66 -6.47 16.86 -8.38
CA LYS A 66 -7.74 17.60 -8.40
C LYS A 66 -8.49 17.49 -7.06
N TRP A 67 -8.58 16.29 -6.49
CA TRP A 67 -9.19 16.06 -5.18
C TRP A 67 -8.45 16.85 -4.08
N ARG A 68 -7.11 16.77 -4.03
CA ARG A 68 -6.29 17.46 -3.04
C ARG A 68 -6.39 18.99 -3.17
N ASP A 69 -6.20 19.52 -4.37
CA ASP A 69 -6.14 20.96 -4.64
C ASP A 69 -7.53 21.61 -4.45
N SER A 70 -8.60 20.88 -4.73
CA SER A 70 -9.97 21.30 -4.44
C SER A 70 -10.38 21.17 -2.96
N LYS A 71 -9.48 20.68 -2.09
CA LYS A 71 -9.73 20.38 -0.66
C LYS A 71 -10.91 19.41 -0.47
N GLY A 72 -11.00 18.39 -1.32
CA GLY A 72 -12.04 17.36 -1.28
C GLY A 72 -13.40 17.79 -1.84
N LYS A 73 -13.49 18.93 -2.53
CA LYS A 73 -14.72 19.34 -3.23
C LYS A 73 -14.96 18.49 -4.48
N ASP A 74 -13.91 18.19 -5.22
CA ASP A 74 -13.94 17.19 -6.28
C ASP A 74 -13.99 15.81 -5.61
N LYS A 75 -15.04 15.04 -5.87
CA LYS A 75 -15.29 13.74 -5.21
C LYS A 75 -14.90 12.54 -6.08
N GLU A 76 -14.45 12.76 -7.32
CA GLU A 76 -14.21 11.68 -8.28
C GLU A 76 -13.22 10.64 -7.73
N TYR A 77 -12.08 11.11 -7.22
CA TYR A 77 -11.07 10.24 -6.61
C TYR A 77 -11.63 9.46 -5.40
N ALA A 78 -12.33 10.16 -4.49
CA ALA A 78 -12.87 9.54 -3.28
C ALA A 78 -13.95 8.50 -3.59
N GLU A 79 -14.81 8.73 -4.59
CA GLU A 79 -15.84 7.78 -5.01
C GLU A 79 -15.26 6.50 -5.64
N ILE A 80 -14.18 6.63 -6.42
CA ILE A 80 -13.48 5.46 -6.97
C ILE A 80 -12.90 4.60 -5.83
N ILE A 81 -12.22 5.22 -4.87
CA ILE A 81 -11.68 4.52 -3.70
C ILE A 81 -12.81 3.85 -2.90
N ARG A 82 -13.92 4.56 -2.66
CA ARG A 82 -15.10 4.01 -1.97
C ARG A 82 -15.67 2.80 -2.71
N LYS A 83 -15.80 2.87 -4.04
CA LYS A 83 -16.30 1.77 -4.87
C LYS A 83 -15.39 0.54 -4.79
N GLN A 84 -14.07 0.74 -4.83
CA GLN A 84 -13.10 -0.35 -4.70
C GLN A 84 -13.16 -1.00 -3.31
N VAL A 85 -13.19 -0.20 -2.24
CA VAL A 85 -13.32 -0.71 -0.86
C VAL A 85 -14.64 -1.47 -0.65
N LEU A 86 -15.72 -1.07 -1.31
CA LEU A 86 -16.99 -1.80 -1.25
C LEU A 86 -16.92 -3.12 -2.01
N ALA A 87 -16.23 -3.17 -3.15
CA ALA A 87 -16.10 -4.39 -3.94
C ALA A 87 -15.35 -5.50 -3.18
N THR A 88 -14.37 -5.15 -2.34
CA THR A 88 -13.61 -6.14 -1.55
C THR A 88 -14.39 -6.74 -0.39
N LYS A 89 -15.53 -6.17 0.01
CA LYS A 89 -16.35 -6.70 1.12
C LYS A 89 -16.89 -8.11 0.85
N ALA A 90 -17.31 -8.37 -0.38
CA ALA A 90 -17.84 -9.68 -0.76
C ALA A 90 -16.75 -10.77 -0.71
N GLU A 91 -15.52 -10.41 -1.07
CA GLU A 91 -14.37 -11.31 -0.98
C GLU A 91 -13.98 -11.57 0.47
N ALA A 92 -13.94 -10.53 1.31
CA ALA A 92 -13.68 -10.69 2.74
C ALA A 92 -14.72 -11.60 3.43
N GLU A 93 -16.01 -11.48 3.07
CA GLU A 93 -17.07 -12.37 3.58
C GLU A 93 -16.86 -13.81 3.13
N LYS A 94 -16.52 -14.03 1.85
CA LYS A 94 -16.22 -15.36 1.30
C LYS A 94 -15.05 -16.02 2.01
N ASP A 95 -14.02 -15.25 2.36
CA ASP A 95 -12.82 -15.74 3.04
C ASP A 95 -13.01 -15.83 4.57
N GLY A 96 -14.18 -15.46 5.10
CA GLY A 96 -14.45 -15.43 6.54
C GLY A 96 -13.64 -14.39 7.30
N VAL A 97 -13.09 -13.38 6.61
CA VAL A 97 -12.24 -12.34 7.17
C VAL A 97 -13.09 -11.16 7.64
N LYS A 98 -13.05 -10.87 8.94
CA LYS A 98 -13.66 -9.66 9.50
C LYS A 98 -12.69 -8.49 9.38
N VAL A 99 -12.98 -7.54 8.48
CA VAL A 99 -12.16 -6.34 8.30
C VAL A 99 -12.26 -5.44 9.54
N PRO A 100 -11.14 -5.05 10.18
CA PRO A 100 -11.15 -4.18 11.35
C PRO A 100 -11.58 -2.76 10.97
N THR A 101 -12.40 -2.13 11.81
CA THR A 101 -12.95 -0.77 11.56
C THR A 101 -12.55 0.24 12.63
N THR A 102 -11.94 -0.23 13.71
CA THR A 102 -11.42 0.61 14.79
C THR A 102 -9.90 0.44 14.88
N LEU A 103 -9.22 1.45 15.43
CA LEU A 103 -7.78 1.37 15.69
C LEU A 103 -7.44 0.20 16.64
N ALA A 104 -8.30 -0.05 17.62
CA ALA A 104 -8.12 -1.15 18.58
C ALA A 104 -8.16 -2.50 17.87
N GLU A 105 -9.12 -2.72 16.97
CA GLU A 105 -9.23 -3.93 16.15
C GLU A 105 -8.05 -4.09 15.19
N TYR A 106 -7.60 -2.99 14.57
CA TYR A 106 -6.47 -3.01 13.64
C TYR A 106 -5.14 -3.36 14.32
N CYS A 107 -4.95 -2.92 15.56
CA CYS A 107 -3.71 -3.11 16.33
C CYS A 107 -3.70 -4.39 17.18
N ILE A 108 -4.69 -5.30 17.03
CA ILE A 108 -4.70 -6.56 17.78
C ILE A 108 -3.46 -7.37 17.39
N LYS A 109 -2.59 -7.65 18.36
CA LYS A 109 -1.54 -8.65 18.20
C LYS A 109 -2.22 -10.01 18.09
N THR A 110 -2.13 -10.64 16.93
CA THR A 110 -2.57 -12.03 16.74
C THR A 110 -1.93 -12.90 17.81
N LYS A 111 -2.74 -13.42 18.74
CA LYS A 111 -2.29 -14.48 19.64
C LYS A 111 -2.14 -15.72 18.77
N VAL A 112 -0.91 -16.22 18.64
CA VAL A 112 -0.65 -17.51 17.98
C VAL A 112 -1.53 -18.55 18.68
N PRO A 113 -2.29 -19.39 17.95
CA PRO A 113 -3.03 -20.47 18.58
C PRO A 113 -2.02 -21.39 19.25
N SER A 114 -2.07 -21.49 20.58
CA SER A 114 -1.37 -22.53 21.31
C SER A 114 -2.06 -23.86 20.96
N ASN A 115 -1.36 -24.71 20.21
CA ASN A 115 -1.71 -26.12 20.06
C ASN A 115 -1.51 -26.81 21.42
N ASP A 116 -2.48 -26.67 22.32
CA ASP A 116 -2.63 -27.59 23.44
C ASP A 116 -3.31 -28.87 22.92
N ASN A 117 -2.50 -29.79 22.41
CA ASN A 117 -2.89 -31.18 22.22
C ASN A 117 -1.83 -32.07 22.88
N SER A 118 -1.92 -32.18 24.20
CA SER A 118 -1.43 -33.33 24.97
C SER A 118 -2.41 -33.54 26.13
N SER A 119 -3.49 -34.27 25.85
CA SER A 119 -4.32 -34.91 26.87
C SER A 119 -4.00 -36.39 26.87
N ASP A 120 -3.61 -36.87 28.05
CA ASP A 120 -3.43 -38.23 28.59
C ASP A 120 -2.47 -39.22 27.89
#